data_AF-A0A950BEV4-F1
#
_entry.id   AF-A0A950BEV4-F1
#
_cell.length_a   1.000
_cell.length_b   1.000
_cell.length_c   1.000
_cell.angle_alpha   90.00
_cell.angle_beta   90.00
_cell.angle_gamma   90.00
#
_symmetry.space_group_name_H-M   'P 1'
#
loop_
_entity.id
_entity.type
_entity.pdbx_description
1 polymer ?
#
loop_
_entity_poly.entity_id
_entity_poly.type
_entity_poly.pdbx_seq_one_letter_code
_entity_poly.pdbx_strand_id
1 'polypeptide(L)'
;MTHPHASHDEAELARAKRRALLLLIGAALVFVGTALSPPGIVIDGVKAVSEAAMVGALADWFAVVALFRRVPIPFVSARTGVIPRNRDRIADELAGFVRDKFLDVGSLVALIRRHDPVQRLSTWLTAPHNAQRLGGYAVRMMSGVLGLTDDARIQNFIRDGLYAALDRVDLSKSAGALLDTLTRDGRHQELLDRLLDQLGALLREEGTRA
;
A
#
# COMPACT_ATOMS: atom_id res chain seq x y z
N MET A 1 -15.71 -4.97 -8.98
CA MET A 1 -15.36 -6.38 -8.70
C MET A 1 -16.00 -6.78 -7.39
N THR A 2 -17.19 -7.36 -7.46
CA THR A 2 -17.96 -7.87 -6.31
C THR A 2 -17.51 -9.30 -6.03
N HIS A 3 -16.96 -9.56 -4.85
CA HIS A 3 -16.43 -10.86 -4.44
C HIS A 3 -17.54 -11.94 -4.43
N PRO A 4 -17.49 -12.98 -5.30
CA PRO A 4 -18.50 -14.05 -5.34
C PRO A 4 -18.44 -15.01 -4.14
N HIS A 5 -17.42 -14.91 -3.29
CA HIS A 5 -17.17 -15.84 -2.19
C HIS A 5 -17.98 -15.52 -0.92
N ALA A 6 -18.35 -14.26 -0.68
CA ALA A 6 -19.01 -13.87 0.57
C ALA A 6 -20.42 -14.49 0.74
N SER A 7 -21.15 -14.70 -0.35
CA SER A 7 -22.52 -15.24 -0.32
C SER A 7 -22.58 -16.72 0.06
N HIS A 8 -21.54 -17.49 -0.27
CA HIS A 8 -21.45 -18.91 0.09
C HIS A 8 -21.18 -19.08 1.59
N ASP A 9 -20.27 -18.28 2.15
CA ASP A 9 -19.91 -18.32 3.57
C ASP A 9 -21.07 -17.90 4.47
N GLU A 10 -21.81 -16.87 4.07
CA GLU A 10 -23.01 -16.41 4.79
C GLU A 10 -24.11 -17.47 4.82
N ALA A 11 -24.35 -18.15 3.70
CA ALA A 11 -25.33 -19.22 3.59
C ALA A 11 -24.94 -20.47 4.40
N GLU A 12 -23.64 -20.80 4.47
CA GLU A 12 -23.13 -21.87 5.33
C GLU A 12 -23.28 -21.54 6.81
N LEU A 13 -22.91 -20.34 7.21
CA LEU A 13 -23.05 -19.88 8.60
C LEU A 13 -24.52 -19.86 9.05
N ALA A 14 -25.43 -19.38 8.20
CA ALA A 14 -26.86 -19.38 8.49
C ALA A 14 -27.40 -20.80 8.68
N ARG A 15 -26.96 -21.75 7.85
CA ARG A 15 -27.33 -23.18 7.97
C ARG A 15 -26.79 -23.78 9.27
N ALA A 16 -25.54 -23.51 9.62
CA ALA A 16 -24.93 -24.00 10.86
C ALA A 16 -25.65 -23.45 12.10
N LYS A 17 -25.91 -22.14 12.16
CA LYS A 17 -26.67 -21.50 13.25
C LYS A 17 -28.07 -22.08 13.37
N ARG A 18 -28.77 -22.27 12.24
CA ARG A 18 -30.11 -22.86 12.22
C ARG A 18 -30.10 -24.30 12.75
N ARG A 19 -29.13 -25.12 12.35
CA ARG A 19 -28.99 -26.50 12.86
C ARG A 19 -28.72 -26.52 14.36
N ALA A 20 -27.79 -25.71 14.85
CA ALA A 20 -27.49 -25.61 16.28
C ALA A 20 -28.73 -25.17 17.09
N LEU A 21 -29.47 -24.17 16.60
CA LEU A 21 -30.71 -23.71 17.23
C LEU A 21 -31.79 -24.80 17.23
N LEU A 22 -31.98 -25.52 16.12
CA LEU A 22 -32.95 -26.61 16.02
C LEU A 22 -32.62 -27.76 16.98
N LEU A 23 -31.35 -28.11 17.12
CA LEU A 23 -30.91 -29.13 18.08
C LEU A 23 -31.16 -28.69 19.52
N LEU A 24 -30.88 -27.42 19.85
CA LEU A 24 -31.18 -26.87 21.18
C LEU A 24 -32.67 -26.88 21.49
N ILE A 25 -33.51 -26.43 20.55
CA ILE A 25 -34.98 -26.47 20.68
C ILE A 25 -35.45 -27.92 20.82
N GLY A 26 -34.91 -28.85 20.03
CA GLY A 26 -35.21 -30.27 20.13
C GLY A 26 -34.90 -30.84 21.52
N ALA A 27 -33.71 -30.56 22.06
CA ALA A 27 -33.33 -30.95 23.41
C ALA A 27 -34.26 -30.35 24.47
N ALA A 28 -34.62 -29.07 24.34
CA ALA A 28 -35.55 -28.41 25.24
C ALA A 28 -36.97 -29.02 25.19
N LEU A 29 -37.47 -29.36 24.00
CA LEU A 29 -38.78 -30.01 23.84
C LEU A 29 -38.78 -31.42 24.43
N VAL A 30 -37.71 -32.20 24.24
CA VAL A 30 -37.56 -33.52 24.85
C VAL A 30 -37.50 -33.40 26.38
N PHE A 31 -36.78 -32.41 26.91
CA PHE A 31 -36.74 -32.16 28.34
C PHE A 31 -38.13 -31.80 28.91
N VAL A 32 -38.85 -30.88 28.28
CA VAL A 32 -40.21 -30.50 28.70
C VAL A 32 -41.17 -31.68 28.59
N GLY A 33 -41.12 -32.44 27.49
CA GLY A 33 -41.99 -33.60 27.28
C GLY A 33 -41.74 -34.72 28.29
N THR A 34 -40.48 -34.99 28.63
CA THR A 34 -40.14 -35.98 29.67
C THR A 34 -40.41 -35.48 31.09
N ALA A 35 -40.28 -34.17 31.34
CA ALA A 35 -40.60 -33.58 32.64
C ALA A 35 -42.10 -33.63 32.98
N LEU A 36 -42.97 -33.68 31.98
CA LEU A 36 -44.44 -33.77 32.14
C LEU A 36 -44.96 -35.21 32.12
N SER A 37 -44.11 -36.19 31.80
CA SER A 37 -44.50 -37.60 31.67
C SER A 37 -44.40 -38.34 33.02
N PRO A 38 -45.13 -39.45 33.22
CA PRO A 38 -45.02 -40.25 34.45
C PRO A 38 -43.58 -40.74 34.70
N PRO A 39 -43.15 -40.86 35.97
CA PRO A 39 -41.79 -41.31 36.30
C PRO A 39 -41.51 -42.73 35.79
N GLY A 40 -40.30 -42.95 35.32
CA GLY A 40 -39.85 -44.26 34.84
C GLY A 40 -38.39 -44.22 34.41
N ILE A 41 -37.65 -45.32 34.63
CA ILE A 41 -36.19 -45.40 34.45
C ILE A 41 -35.72 -44.85 33.10
N VAL A 42 -36.43 -45.17 32.01
CA VAL A 42 -36.11 -44.69 30.65
C VAL A 42 -36.41 -43.20 30.50
N ILE A 43 -37.56 -42.74 31.01
CA ILE A 43 -38.01 -41.34 30.92
C ILE A 43 -37.05 -40.45 31.72
N ASP A 44 -36.66 -40.88 32.91
CA ASP A 44 -35.73 -40.16 33.78
C ASP A 44 -34.32 -40.09 33.15
N GLY A 45 -33.88 -41.17 32.49
CA GLY A 45 -32.63 -41.18 31.72
C GLY A 45 -32.65 -40.17 30.56
N VAL A 46 -33.72 -40.16 29.76
CA VAL A 46 -33.87 -39.21 28.64
C VAL A 46 -34.00 -37.77 29.14
N LYS A 47 -34.70 -37.56 30.25
CA LYS A 47 -34.81 -36.26 30.92
C LYS A 47 -33.43 -35.74 31.33
N ALA A 48 -32.62 -36.56 32.02
CA ALA A 48 -31.28 -36.16 32.46
C ALA A 48 -30.35 -35.83 31.27
N VAL A 49 -30.39 -36.64 30.20
CA VAL A 49 -29.58 -36.40 29.00
C VAL A 49 -30.01 -35.12 28.29
N SER A 50 -31.32 -34.89 28.14
CA SER A 50 -31.84 -33.67 27.50
C SER A 50 -31.58 -32.40 28.33
N GLU A 51 -31.67 -32.49 29.65
CA GLU A 51 -31.29 -31.42 30.57
C GLU A 51 -29.81 -31.06 30.43
N ALA A 52 -28.92 -32.06 30.47
CA ALA A 52 -27.49 -31.86 30.31
C ALA A 52 -27.14 -31.26 28.94
N ALA A 53 -27.77 -31.73 27.87
CA ALA A 53 -27.56 -31.22 26.52
C ALA A 53 -28.00 -29.74 26.39
N MET A 54 -29.17 -29.40 26.94
CA MET A 54 -29.70 -28.03 26.90
C MET A 54 -28.82 -27.07 27.71
N VAL A 55 -28.48 -27.43 28.96
CA VAL A 55 -27.66 -26.59 29.83
C VAL A 55 -26.24 -26.44 29.26
N GLY A 56 -25.64 -27.52 28.74
CA GLY A 56 -24.33 -27.49 28.11
C GLY A 56 -24.26 -26.56 26.90
N ALA A 57 -25.26 -26.61 26.02
CA ALA A 57 -25.35 -25.73 24.86
C ALA A 57 -25.53 -24.25 25.25
N LEU A 58 -26.33 -23.96 26.28
CA LEU A 58 -26.47 -22.59 26.81
C LEU A 58 -25.18 -22.08 27.45
N ALA A 59 -24.44 -22.95 28.16
CA ALA A 59 -23.18 -22.61 28.79
C ALA A 59 -22.10 -22.30 27.75
N ASP A 60 -21.97 -23.09 26.69
CA ASP A 60 -21.03 -22.84 25.59
C ASP A 60 -21.32 -21.51 24.88
N TRP A 61 -22.59 -21.25 24.56
CA TRP A 61 -23.02 -19.96 24.00
C TRP A 61 -22.63 -18.80 24.91
N PHE A 62 -22.89 -18.93 26.21
CA PHE A 62 -22.56 -17.91 27.18
C PHE A 62 -21.04 -17.69 27.28
N ALA A 63 -20.23 -18.75 27.24
CA ALA A 63 -18.76 -18.65 27.31
C ALA A 63 -18.19 -17.85 26.14
N VAL A 64 -18.59 -18.17 24.91
CA VAL A 64 -18.13 -17.45 23.70
C VAL A 64 -18.61 -15.99 23.70
N VAL A 65 -19.88 -15.77 24.04
CA VAL A 65 -20.43 -14.40 24.09
C VAL A 65 -19.75 -13.59 25.18
N ALA A 66 -19.55 -14.13 26.38
CA ALA A 66 -18.89 -13.42 27.47
C ALA A 66 -17.43 -13.05 27.16
N LEU A 67 -16.74 -13.90 26.39
CA LEU A 67 -15.36 -13.65 25.99
C LEU A 67 -15.24 -12.49 24.99
N PHE A 68 -16.17 -12.37 24.04
CA PHE A 68 -16.02 -11.44 22.91
C PHE A 68 -17.01 -10.28 22.87
N ARG A 69 -18.13 -10.36 23.57
CA ARG A 69 -19.21 -9.36 23.54
C ARG A 69 -19.70 -9.06 24.94
N ARG A 70 -20.16 -7.82 25.14
CA ARG A 70 -20.77 -7.45 26.40
C ARG A 70 -22.12 -8.15 26.57
N VAL A 71 -22.22 -9.00 27.58
CA VAL A 71 -23.49 -9.69 27.91
C VAL A 71 -24.51 -8.62 28.34
N PRO A 72 -25.75 -8.64 27.83
CA PRO A 72 -26.78 -7.63 28.13
C PRO A 72 -27.37 -7.74 29.55
N ILE A 73 -26.87 -8.65 30.39
CA ILE A 73 -27.32 -8.86 31.77
C ILE A 73 -26.49 -7.95 32.71
N PRO A 74 -27.07 -6.93 33.37
CA PRO A 74 -26.33 -5.88 34.08
C PRO A 74 -25.36 -6.40 35.15
N PHE A 75 -25.78 -7.39 35.94
CA PHE A 75 -24.99 -7.96 37.03
C PHE A 75 -23.80 -8.80 36.56
N VAL A 76 -23.98 -9.54 35.47
CA VAL A 76 -22.95 -10.45 34.92
C VAL A 76 -21.89 -9.65 34.16
N SER A 77 -22.34 -8.66 33.37
CA SER A 77 -21.50 -7.78 32.54
C SER A 77 -20.42 -7.03 33.33
N ALA A 78 -20.65 -6.76 34.61
CA ALA A 78 -19.70 -6.06 35.47
C ALA A 78 -18.41 -6.87 35.71
N ARG A 79 -18.49 -8.21 35.73
CA ARG A 79 -17.36 -9.10 36.09
C ARG A 79 -16.78 -9.91 34.92
N THR A 80 -17.53 -10.12 33.84
CA THR A 80 -17.10 -11.00 32.73
C THR A 80 -16.47 -10.27 31.54
N GLY A 81 -16.58 -8.95 31.47
CA GLY A 81 -16.19 -8.17 30.29
C GLY A 81 -14.70 -7.79 30.15
N VAL A 82 -13.75 -8.61 30.61
CA VAL A 82 -12.31 -8.24 30.61
C VAL A 82 -11.78 -7.94 29.20
N ILE A 83 -12.03 -8.82 28.24
CA ILE A 83 -11.57 -8.65 26.85
C ILE A 83 -12.31 -7.51 26.15
N PRO A 84 -13.67 -7.43 26.18
CA PRO A 84 -14.38 -6.31 25.58
C PRO A 84 -13.99 -4.93 26.17
N ARG A 85 -13.67 -4.86 27.46
CA ARG A 85 -13.32 -3.60 28.15
C ARG A 85 -11.93 -3.10 27.80
N ASN A 86 -11.00 -4.00 27.49
CA ASN A 86 -9.61 -3.66 27.19
C ASN A 86 -9.24 -3.94 25.72
N ARG A 87 -10.23 -3.99 24.82
CA ARG A 87 -10.05 -4.36 23.42
C ARG A 87 -8.96 -3.52 22.74
N ASP A 88 -8.96 -2.21 22.95
CA ASP A 88 -8.01 -1.30 22.30
C ASP A 88 -6.58 -1.56 22.77
N ARG A 89 -6.38 -1.68 24.10
CA ARG A 89 -5.08 -2.03 24.68
C ARG A 89 -4.56 -3.38 24.16
N ILE A 90 -5.42 -4.39 24.11
CA ILE A 90 -5.08 -5.72 23.59
C ILE A 90 -4.68 -5.61 22.11
N ALA A 91 -5.38 -4.80 21.32
CA ALA A 91 -5.06 -4.58 19.91
C ALA A 91 -3.68 -3.90 19.75
N ASP A 92 -3.37 -2.90 20.57
CA ASP A 92 -2.06 -2.23 20.56
C ASP A 92 -0.92 -3.19 20.95
N GLU A 93 -1.11 -3.99 22.00
CA GLU A 93 -0.16 -5.03 22.42
C GLU A 93 0.06 -6.10 21.33
N LEU A 94 -1.01 -6.54 20.67
CA LEU A 94 -0.95 -7.45 19.51
C LEU A 94 -0.25 -6.81 18.31
N ALA A 95 -0.50 -5.54 18.04
CA ALA A 95 0.16 -4.81 16.96
C ALA A 95 1.67 -4.69 17.20
N GLY A 96 2.07 -4.41 18.45
CA GLY A 96 3.47 -4.45 18.88
C GLY A 96 4.08 -5.84 18.69
N PHE A 97 3.41 -6.89 19.16
CA PHE A 97 3.87 -8.26 18.98
C PHE A 97 4.05 -8.67 17.51
N VAL A 98 3.08 -8.35 16.64
CA VAL A 98 3.17 -8.62 15.21
C VAL A 98 4.33 -7.85 14.58
N ARG A 99 4.51 -6.59 14.98
CA ARG A 99 5.65 -5.78 14.53
C ARG A 99 6.98 -6.41 14.93
N ASP A 100 7.14 -6.75 16.20
CA ASP A 100 8.42 -7.17 16.77
C ASP A 100 8.76 -8.63 16.42
N LYS A 101 7.77 -9.50 16.21
CA LYS A 101 7.99 -10.93 15.93
C LYS A 101 7.85 -11.31 14.46
N PHE A 102 6.97 -10.65 13.72
CA PHE A 102 6.68 -11.02 12.32
C PHE A 102 7.18 -9.99 11.32
N LEU A 103 7.21 -8.71 11.69
CA LEU A 103 7.66 -7.62 10.82
C LEU A 103 9.02 -7.04 11.23
N ASP A 104 9.77 -7.77 12.04
CA ASP A 104 11.16 -7.42 12.31
C ASP A 104 11.92 -7.37 10.97
N VAL A 105 12.78 -6.36 10.83
CA VAL A 105 13.53 -6.09 9.59
C VAL A 105 14.34 -7.32 9.19
N GLY A 106 14.95 -8.02 10.14
CA GLY A 106 15.69 -9.24 9.89
C GLY A 106 14.80 -10.37 9.35
N SER A 107 13.64 -10.57 9.97
CA SER A 107 12.65 -11.57 9.54
C SER A 107 12.09 -11.27 8.14
N LEU A 108 11.78 -10.01 7.85
CA LEU A 108 11.32 -9.57 6.52
C LEU A 108 12.40 -9.76 5.45
N VAL A 109 13.64 -9.36 5.74
CA VAL A 109 14.76 -9.56 4.81
C VAL A 109 15.00 -11.05 4.56
N ALA A 110 14.92 -11.90 5.59
CA ALA A 110 15.03 -13.34 5.44
C ALA A 110 13.90 -13.92 4.56
N LEU A 111 12.66 -13.44 4.75
CA LEU A 111 11.51 -13.88 3.96
C LEU A 111 11.61 -13.45 2.49
N ILE A 112 12.06 -12.22 2.24
CA ILE A 112 12.30 -11.69 0.88
C ILE A 112 13.40 -12.49 0.20
N ARG A 113 14.54 -12.72 0.89
CA ARG A 113 15.64 -13.54 0.35
C ARG A 113 15.19 -14.96 0.03
N ARG A 114 14.34 -15.56 0.87
CA ARG A 114 13.82 -16.91 0.64
C ARG A 114 12.98 -17.04 -0.64
N HIS A 115 12.22 -16.00 -1.00
CA HIS A 115 11.34 -16.03 -2.16
C HIS A 115 11.93 -15.36 -3.41
N ASP A 116 13.13 -14.79 -3.28
CA ASP A 116 13.89 -14.09 -4.30
C ASP A 116 13.03 -13.37 -5.36
N PRO A 117 12.19 -12.41 -4.94
CA PRO A 117 11.30 -11.70 -5.84
C PRO A 117 12.10 -10.88 -6.87
N VAL A 118 13.33 -10.49 -6.53
CA VAL A 118 14.23 -9.75 -7.40
C VAL A 118 14.66 -10.61 -8.58
N GLN A 119 15.05 -11.87 -8.35
CA GLN A 119 15.37 -12.81 -9.43
C GLN A 119 14.17 -13.12 -10.32
N ARG A 120 12.96 -13.23 -9.75
CA ARG A 120 11.74 -13.45 -10.54
C ARG A 120 11.41 -12.24 -11.40
N LEU A 121 11.54 -11.04 -10.84
CA LEU A 121 11.32 -9.79 -11.55
C LEU A 121 12.37 -9.58 -12.64
N SER A 122 13.65 -9.82 -12.35
CA SER A 122 14.72 -9.71 -13.33
C SER A 122 14.49 -10.69 -14.48
N THR A 123 14.23 -11.96 -14.18
CA THR A 123 13.92 -12.98 -15.19
C THR A 123 12.73 -12.57 -16.07
N TRP A 124 11.68 -12.01 -15.47
CA TRP A 124 10.51 -11.53 -16.20
C TRP A 124 10.85 -10.32 -17.08
N LEU A 125 11.63 -9.36 -16.58
CA LEU A 125 12.05 -8.17 -17.32
C LEU A 125 12.98 -8.50 -18.50
N THR A 126 13.90 -9.45 -18.33
CA THR A 126 14.86 -9.85 -19.36
C THR A 126 14.25 -10.80 -20.41
N ALA A 127 13.05 -11.36 -20.15
CA ALA A 127 12.37 -12.20 -21.13
C ALA A 127 12.09 -11.37 -22.41
N PRO A 128 12.51 -11.82 -23.61
CA PRO A 128 12.49 -11.02 -24.84
C PRO A 128 11.13 -10.40 -25.15
N HIS A 129 10.06 -11.17 -24.93
CA HIS A 129 8.69 -10.74 -25.16
C HIS A 129 8.23 -9.63 -24.20
N ASN A 130 8.63 -9.69 -22.93
CA ASN A 130 8.26 -8.68 -21.93
C ASN A 130 9.09 -7.41 -22.10
N ALA A 131 10.39 -7.57 -22.37
CA ALA A 131 11.30 -6.47 -22.69
C ALA A 131 10.80 -5.66 -23.91
N GLN A 132 10.36 -6.35 -24.97
CA GLN A 132 9.75 -5.70 -26.14
C GLN A 132 8.45 -4.98 -25.79
N ARG A 133 7.58 -5.57 -24.97
CA ARG A 133 6.35 -4.90 -24.50
C ARG A 133 6.67 -3.64 -23.71
N LEU A 134 7.59 -3.72 -22.75
CA LEU A 134 8.05 -2.58 -21.95
C LEU A 134 8.69 -1.49 -22.82
N GLY A 135 9.56 -1.89 -23.74
CA GLY A 135 10.17 -0.98 -24.72
C GLY A 135 9.11 -0.28 -25.57
N GLY A 136 8.08 -1.00 -26.01
CA GLY A 136 6.96 -0.43 -26.74
C GLY A 136 6.16 0.59 -25.92
N TYR A 137 5.96 0.35 -24.62
CA TYR A 137 5.36 1.34 -23.72
C TYR A 137 6.27 2.55 -23.51
N ALA A 138 7.57 2.34 -23.30
CA ALA A 138 8.55 3.41 -23.14
C ALA A 138 8.61 4.32 -24.37
N VAL A 139 8.70 3.74 -25.57
CA VAL A 139 8.67 4.50 -26.83
C VAL A 139 7.38 5.29 -26.97
N ARG A 140 6.22 4.67 -26.70
CA ARG A 140 4.92 5.34 -26.80
C ARG A 140 4.78 6.49 -25.81
N MET A 141 5.30 6.32 -24.61
CA MET A 141 5.34 7.37 -23.59
C MET A 141 6.27 8.51 -24.00
N MET A 142 7.47 8.20 -24.49
CA MET A 142 8.39 9.21 -25.02
C MET A 142 7.78 9.96 -26.19
N SER A 143 7.15 9.27 -27.15
CA SER A 143 6.43 9.91 -28.26
C SER A 143 5.28 10.79 -27.78
N GLY A 144 4.55 10.37 -26.74
CA GLY A 144 3.51 11.19 -26.11
C GLY A 144 4.08 12.46 -25.47
N VAL A 145 5.21 12.36 -24.76
CA VAL A 145 5.90 13.51 -24.15
C VAL A 145 6.45 14.46 -25.23
N LEU A 146 7.05 13.92 -26.30
CA LEU A 146 7.51 14.70 -27.45
C LEU A 146 6.34 15.45 -28.10
N GLY A 147 5.22 14.77 -28.34
CA GLY A 147 4.01 15.40 -28.90
C GLY A 147 3.40 16.47 -28.00
N LEU A 148 3.52 16.33 -26.67
CA LEU A 148 3.14 17.40 -25.74
C LEU A 148 4.10 18.59 -25.81
N THR A 149 5.38 18.36 -26.08
CA THR A 149 6.39 19.44 -26.18
C THR A 149 6.23 20.27 -27.46
N ASP A 150 5.64 19.71 -28.51
CA ASP A 150 5.26 20.45 -29.72
C ASP A 150 4.02 21.34 -29.54
N ASP A 151 3.29 21.20 -28.44
CA ASP A 151 2.16 22.08 -28.13
C ASP A 151 2.67 23.47 -27.71
N ALA A 152 2.21 24.51 -28.42
CA ALA A 152 2.56 25.90 -28.14
C ALA A 152 2.33 26.29 -26.66
N ARG A 153 1.36 25.66 -25.99
CA ARG A 153 1.09 25.89 -24.56
C ARG A 153 2.19 25.34 -23.65
N ILE A 154 2.72 24.16 -23.97
CA ILE A 154 3.82 23.53 -23.21
C ILE A 154 5.14 24.25 -23.49
N GLN A 155 5.37 24.68 -24.74
CA GLN A 155 6.54 25.49 -25.09
C GLN A 155 6.58 26.79 -24.30
N ASN A 156 5.44 27.49 -24.18
CA ASN A 156 5.33 28.70 -23.38
C ASN A 156 5.58 28.40 -21.89
N PHE A 157 5.01 27.31 -21.35
CA PHE A 157 5.25 26.92 -19.96
C PHE A 157 6.72 26.58 -19.67
N ILE A 158 7.39 25.84 -20.57
CA ILE A 158 8.82 25.52 -20.44
C ILE A 158 9.66 26.79 -20.55
N ARG A 159 9.33 27.68 -21.50
CA ARG A 159 10.00 28.97 -21.68
C ARG A 159 9.84 29.84 -20.44
N ASP A 160 8.65 29.94 -19.88
CA ASP A 160 8.36 30.71 -18.66
C ASP A 160 9.07 30.11 -17.45
N GLY A 161 9.10 28.78 -17.32
CA GLY A 161 9.86 28.07 -16.29
C GLY A 161 11.37 28.27 -16.43
N LEU A 162 11.89 28.27 -17.65
CA LEU A 162 13.29 28.54 -17.95
C LEU A 162 13.63 30.00 -17.62
N TYR A 163 12.79 30.96 -18.03
CA TYR A 163 12.97 32.36 -17.65
C TYR A 163 12.92 32.54 -16.13
N ALA A 164 11.98 31.92 -15.42
CA ALA A 164 11.92 31.98 -13.97
C ALA A 164 13.14 31.33 -13.28
N ALA A 165 13.70 30.27 -13.87
CA ALA A 165 14.92 29.65 -13.38
C ALA A 165 16.16 30.52 -13.65
N LEU A 166 16.22 31.14 -14.83
CA LEU A 166 17.26 32.09 -15.21
C LEU A 166 17.18 33.36 -14.37
N ASP A 167 15.99 33.83 -14.01
CA ASP A 167 15.80 35.02 -13.17
C ASP A 167 16.27 34.78 -11.72
N ARG A 168 16.26 33.51 -11.28
CA ARG A 168 16.83 33.11 -9.98
C ARG A 168 18.36 32.99 -10.00
N VAL A 169 18.97 32.88 -11.17
CA VAL A 169 20.43 32.85 -11.31
C VAL A 169 20.85 34.22 -11.82
N ASP A 170 21.63 34.97 -11.03
CA ASP A 170 22.04 36.34 -11.35
C ASP A 170 23.11 36.36 -12.48
N LEU A 171 22.73 35.87 -13.66
CA LEU A 171 23.57 35.72 -14.86
C LEU A 171 24.11 37.06 -15.32
N SER A 172 23.36 38.14 -15.08
CA SER A 172 23.78 39.52 -15.32
C SER A 172 25.01 39.90 -14.49
N LYS A 173 25.09 39.47 -13.23
CA LYS A 173 26.28 39.70 -12.38
C LYS A 173 27.45 38.82 -12.78
N SER A 174 27.19 37.55 -13.13
CA SER A 174 28.25 36.63 -13.57
C SER A 174 28.84 37.03 -14.92
N ALA A 175 27.98 37.38 -15.89
CA ALA A 175 28.38 37.91 -17.19
C ALA A 175 29.03 39.29 -17.04
N GLY A 176 28.50 40.15 -16.16
CA GLY A 176 29.07 41.45 -15.83
C GLY A 176 30.45 41.33 -15.20
N ALA A 177 30.67 40.38 -14.28
CA ALA A 177 31.97 40.12 -13.69
C ALA A 177 32.96 39.56 -14.70
N LEU A 178 32.53 38.68 -15.60
CA LEU A 178 33.37 38.16 -16.70
C LEU A 178 33.74 39.27 -17.70
N LEU A 179 32.77 40.08 -18.12
CA LEU A 179 33.00 41.26 -18.96
C LEU A 179 33.92 42.25 -18.27
N ASP A 180 33.68 42.59 -17.00
CA ASP A 180 34.52 43.50 -16.22
C ASP A 180 35.94 42.93 -16.10
N THR A 181 36.11 41.63 -15.89
CA THR A 181 37.44 40.98 -15.86
C THR A 181 38.15 41.00 -17.21
N LEU A 182 37.40 40.88 -18.32
CA LEU A 182 37.94 40.96 -19.68
C LEU A 182 38.26 42.40 -20.11
N THR A 183 37.55 43.38 -19.55
CA THR A 183 37.67 44.80 -19.92
C THR A 183 38.64 45.55 -19.02
N ARG A 184 38.79 45.13 -17.75
CA ARG A 184 39.73 45.70 -16.78
C ARG A 184 41.16 45.58 -17.31
N ASP A 185 41.91 46.66 -17.17
CA ASP A 185 43.27 46.86 -17.70
C ASP A 185 43.38 46.90 -19.24
N GLY A 186 42.29 47.08 -19.99
CA GLY A 186 42.35 47.35 -21.44
C GLY A 186 42.76 46.14 -22.30
N ARG A 187 42.86 44.94 -21.71
CA ARG A 187 43.32 43.71 -22.39
C ARG A 187 42.43 43.27 -23.55
N HIS A 188 41.18 43.69 -23.55
CA HIS A 188 40.26 43.49 -24.68
C HIS A 188 40.75 44.19 -25.95
N GLN A 189 41.44 45.33 -25.85
CA GLN A 189 42.07 45.99 -27.01
C GLN A 189 43.28 45.22 -27.51
N GLU A 190 44.14 44.68 -26.64
CA GLU A 190 45.26 43.84 -27.08
C GLU A 190 44.81 42.58 -27.82
N LEU A 191 43.71 41.96 -27.39
CA LEU A 191 43.15 40.78 -28.07
C LEU A 191 42.49 41.14 -29.40
N LEU A 192 41.80 42.29 -29.46
CA LEU A 192 41.19 42.81 -30.68
C LEU A 192 42.27 43.18 -31.70
N ASP A 193 43.32 43.87 -31.27
CA ASP A 193 44.47 44.25 -32.11
C ASP A 193 45.17 43.00 -32.66
N ARG A 194 45.40 41.96 -31.84
CA ARG A 194 45.98 40.69 -32.33
C ARG A 194 45.09 39.98 -33.35
N LEU A 195 43.77 40.03 -33.18
CA LEU A 195 42.82 39.47 -34.15
C LEU A 195 42.79 40.28 -35.45
N LEU A 196 42.83 41.61 -35.35
CA LEU A 196 42.89 42.51 -36.50
C LEU A 196 44.22 42.36 -37.25
N ASP A 197 45.33 42.15 -36.56
CA ASP A 197 46.63 41.86 -37.16
C ASP A 197 46.64 40.50 -37.86
N GLN A 198 46.03 39.46 -37.27
CA GLN A 198 45.90 38.15 -37.92
C GLN A 198 44.98 38.19 -39.14
N LEU A 199 43.83 38.86 -39.04
CA LEU A 199 42.93 39.07 -40.18
C LEU A 199 43.61 39.93 -41.25
N GLY A 200 44.36 40.95 -40.85
CA GLY A 200 45.15 41.78 -41.74
C GLY A 200 46.30 41.04 -42.41
N ALA A 201 46.91 40.05 -41.75
CA ALA A 201 47.92 39.16 -42.30
C ALA A 201 47.31 38.19 -43.33
N LEU A 202 46.17 37.57 -42.99
CA LEU A 202 45.42 36.68 -43.89
C LEU A 202 44.90 37.43 -45.14
N LEU A 203 44.42 38.67 -44.97
CA LEU A 203 44.00 39.53 -46.09
C LEU A 203 45.19 40.01 -46.94
N ARG A 204 46.39 40.15 -46.36
CA ARG A 204 47.62 40.45 -47.11
C ARG A 204 48.16 39.24 -47.88
N GLU A 205 47.93 38.04 -47.37
CA GLU A 205 48.29 36.78 -48.02
C GLU A 205 47.47 36.53 -49.30
N GLU A 206 46.22 36.97 -49.36
CA GLU A 206 45.38 36.86 -50.57
C GLU A 206 45.64 37.97 -51.61
N GLY A 207 46.23 39.11 -51.20
CA GLY A 207 46.51 40.25 -52.08
C GLY A 207 47.78 40.16 -52.95
N THR A 208 48.57 39.08 -52.82
CA THR A 208 49.85 38.92 -53.56
C THR A 208 49.83 37.75 -54.55
N ARG A 209 48.65 37.45 -55.13
CA ARG A 209 48.50 36.65 -56.35
C ARG A 209 47.46 37.31 -57.27
N ALA A 210 47.89 38.39 -57.92
CA ALA A 210 47.34 38.84 -59.19
C ALA A 210 48.46 38.80 -60.23
#